data_AF-A0A251XQJ2-F1
#
_entry.id   AF-A0A251XQJ2-F1
#
_cell.length_a   1.000
_cell.length_b   1.000
_cell.length_c   1.000
_cell.angle_alpha   90.00
_cell.angle_beta   90.00
_cell.angle_gamma   90.00
#
_symmetry.space_group_name_H-M   'P 1'
#
loop_
_entity.id
_entity.type
_entity.pdbx_description
1 polymer ?
#
loop_
_entity_poly.entity_id
_entity_poly.type
_entity_poly.pdbx_seq_one_letter_code
_entity_poly.pdbx_strand_id
1 'polypeptide(L)'
;MGVREGYAAFADEDPAFAAFLQDRLQLGVAAVDRQSLADYPRYGTADGKRVPLWLIADGADATSEAVLGLSAYVEVAPDDAGVRDSLGKLAEGVAEMGAGSATAWPYGAVLPWSLSRSNWHAWASQMPASLARASDALGRADLLAPAVADTAGFTPVLLTSNGPDNGWIPTPTDRVQIAYGADSRLQSLLAVAHVGDRPGLLPLAGMTAAWFFGANASGEPVYDPATGVTYDGVQPDGTVNRNSGAESTIHGLLAMLALDAHPEVRAQALGSAEVVARDGLRMVEAETAASTTGTVVTPESSWTGEASISGSLLALAKGQAAVLDIGSSDRARIVEPVTLRDAGEAPISVWKAGSSPLGALTGRAAPEGVSAGTGTLLPQQLAASAPAGATTVRVTGSAGVTRLDGVLVRPVVSRLALDGVAGASELLVSGSRIRETAVVGTAGERVRVDVFGSDGRLVASATQAGGTTANVRPGGFTVVTRG
;
A
#
# COMPACT_ATOMS: atom_id res chain seq x y z
N MET A 1 -21.56 7.26 -6.25
CA MET A 1 -21.71 7.31 -7.72
C MET A 1 -22.99 8.05 -8.16
N GLY A 2 -24.20 7.60 -7.80
CA GLY A 2 -25.45 7.99 -8.48
C GLY A 2 -25.86 9.47 -8.67
N VAL A 3 -25.34 10.44 -7.91
CA VAL A 3 -25.69 11.88 -8.10
C VAL A 3 -24.72 12.59 -9.05
N ARG A 4 -23.52 12.04 -9.26
CA ARG A 4 -22.34 12.79 -9.74
C ARG A 4 -22.04 12.56 -11.22
N GLU A 5 -21.94 11.29 -11.65
CA GLU A 5 -21.98 10.95 -13.08
C GLU A 5 -23.34 11.32 -13.68
N GLY A 6 -24.40 11.27 -12.85
CA GLY A 6 -25.75 11.67 -13.23
C GLY A 6 -25.83 13.15 -13.65
N TYR A 7 -25.22 14.08 -12.90
CA TYR A 7 -25.27 15.50 -13.29
C TYR A 7 -24.69 15.72 -14.70
N ALA A 8 -23.49 15.19 -14.96
CA ALA A 8 -22.85 15.29 -16.27
C ALA A 8 -23.67 14.64 -17.38
N ALA A 9 -24.25 13.46 -17.13
CA ALA A 9 -25.06 12.74 -18.11
C ALA A 9 -26.39 13.45 -18.44
N PHE A 10 -27.00 14.11 -17.46
CA PHE A 10 -28.30 14.75 -17.62
C PHE A 10 -28.23 16.26 -17.89
N ALA A 11 -27.05 16.88 -17.81
CA ALA A 11 -26.90 18.33 -18.00
C ALA A 11 -27.53 18.82 -19.31
N ASP A 12 -27.34 18.06 -20.39
CA ASP A 12 -27.89 18.35 -21.72
C ASP A 12 -29.24 17.67 -21.98
N GLU A 13 -29.45 16.44 -21.48
CA GLU A 13 -30.63 15.62 -21.78
C GLU A 13 -31.84 15.93 -20.88
N ASP A 14 -31.62 16.21 -19.60
CA ASP A 14 -32.65 16.59 -18.62
C ASP A 14 -32.10 17.65 -17.64
N PRO A 15 -32.05 18.93 -18.07
CA PRO A 15 -31.50 20.01 -17.24
C PRO A 15 -32.22 20.19 -15.90
N ALA A 16 -33.50 19.82 -15.82
CA ALA A 16 -34.27 19.91 -14.58
C ALA A 16 -33.83 18.84 -13.58
N PHE A 17 -33.60 17.61 -14.04
CA PHE A 17 -33.05 16.56 -13.20
C PHE A 17 -31.59 16.84 -12.83
N ALA A 18 -30.77 17.37 -13.75
CA ALA A 18 -29.41 17.81 -13.43
C ALA A 18 -29.41 18.89 -12.33
N ALA A 19 -30.26 19.92 -12.43
CA ALA A 19 -30.41 20.93 -11.37
C ALA A 19 -30.84 20.30 -10.03
N PHE A 20 -31.75 19.33 -10.05
CA PHE A 20 -32.11 18.58 -8.83
C PHE A 20 -30.92 17.84 -8.23
N LEU A 21 -30.09 17.17 -9.03
CA LEU A 21 -28.88 16.49 -8.57
C LEU A 21 -27.86 17.47 -7.99
N GLN A 22 -27.69 18.63 -8.63
CA GLN A 22 -26.84 19.71 -8.14
C GLN A 22 -27.29 20.21 -6.77
N ASP A 23 -28.59 20.48 -6.59
CA ASP A 23 -29.15 20.87 -5.29
C ASP A 23 -28.87 19.81 -4.21
N ARG A 24 -29.03 18.51 -4.53
CA ARG A 24 -28.75 17.42 -3.58
C ARG A 24 -27.26 17.35 -3.22
N LEU A 25 -26.37 17.54 -4.19
CA LEU A 25 -24.93 17.58 -3.95
C LEU A 25 -24.56 18.74 -3.03
N GLN A 26 -25.06 19.94 -3.31
CA GLN A 26 -24.79 21.14 -2.53
C GLN A 26 -25.30 21.02 -1.08
N LEU A 27 -26.42 20.32 -0.84
CA LEU A 27 -26.87 20.00 0.52
C LEU A 27 -25.86 19.10 1.26
N GLY A 28 -25.27 18.12 0.56
CA GLY A 28 -24.22 17.26 1.10
C GLY A 28 -22.94 18.04 1.42
N VAL A 29 -22.49 18.89 0.50
CA VAL A 29 -21.32 19.76 0.72
C VAL A 29 -21.56 20.70 1.91
N ALA A 30 -22.73 21.33 1.99
CA ALA A 30 -23.07 22.20 3.11
C ALA A 30 -23.09 21.45 4.46
N ALA A 31 -23.39 20.14 4.47
CA ALA A 31 -23.28 19.34 5.69
C ALA A 31 -21.82 19.08 6.07
N VAL A 32 -20.97 18.74 5.10
CA VAL A 32 -19.52 18.59 5.30
C VAL A 32 -18.90 19.90 5.79
N ASP A 33 -19.32 21.04 5.23
CA ASP A 33 -18.88 22.39 5.63
C ASP A 33 -19.19 22.70 7.09
N ARG A 34 -20.39 22.34 7.57
CA ARG A 34 -20.80 22.58 8.97
C ARG A 34 -20.25 21.57 9.97
N GLN A 35 -19.79 20.41 9.48
CA GLN A 35 -19.28 19.32 10.31
C GLN A 35 -17.77 19.25 10.15
N SER A 36 -17.26 18.36 9.30
CA SER A 36 -15.83 18.09 9.14
C SER A 36 -15.02 19.36 8.82
N LEU A 37 -15.44 20.17 7.84
CA LEU A 37 -14.68 21.36 7.44
C LEU A 37 -14.84 22.56 8.39
N ALA A 38 -15.72 22.49 9.39
CA ALA A 38 -15.73 23.47 10.48
C ALA A 38 -14.40 23.44 11.26
N ASP A 39 -13.68 22.33 11.18
CA ASP A 39 -12.38 22.13 11.81
C ASP A 39 -11.21 22.49 10.89
N TYR A 40 -11.42 22.94 9.66
CA TYR A 40 -10.34 23.39 8.79
C TYR A 40 -9.78 24.76 9.23
N PRO A 41 -8.45 24.99 9.27
CA PRO A 41 -7.34 24.07 9.01
C PRO A 41 -6.68 23.56 10.32
N ARG A 42 -7.46 23.14 11.31
CA ARG A 42 -6.95 22.67 12.61
C ARG A 42 -6.26 21.32 12.46
N TYR A 43 -5.15 21.17 13.17
CA TYR A 43 -4.35 19.94 13.21
C TYR A 43 -4.35 19.32 14.60
N GLY A 44 -4.28 17.99 14.62
CA GLY A 44 -3.98 17.17 15.79
C GLY A 44 -2.56 16.63 15.75
N THR A 45 -2.25 15.76 16.69
CA THR A 45 -1.00 15.00 16.71
C THR A 45 -1.32 13.55 17.04
N ALA A 46 -1.01 12.61 16.15
CA ALA A 46 -1.11 11.17 16.38
C ALA A 46 0.30 10.62 16.55
N ASP A 47 0.64 10.09 17.74
CA ASP A 47 1.99 9.66 18.14
C ASP A 47 3.11 10.58 17.65
N GLY A 48 3.00 11.88 17.92
CA GLY A 48 3.99 12.89 17.53
C GLY A 48 4.01 13.27 16.05
N LYS A 49 3.14 12.72 15.19
CA LYS A 49 2.96 13.17 13.80
C LYS A 49 1.74 14.09 13.70
N ARG A 50 1.91 15.23 13.03
CA ARG A 50 0.81 16.16 12.73
C ARG A 50 -0.19 15.49 11.79
N VAL A 51 -1.48 15.58 12.10
CA VAL A 51 -2.59 15.02 11.30
C VAL A 51 -3.73 16.03 11.14
N PRO A 52 -4.47 16.03 10.02
CA PRO A 52 -5.62 16.91 9.82
C PRO A 52 -6.81 16.49 10.68
N LEU A 53 -7.56 17.46 11.25
CA LEU A 53 -8.76 17.21 12.05
C LEU A 53 -10.08 17.37 11.29
N TRP A 54 -10.02 17.72 10.01
CA TRP A 54 -11.21 18.01 9.19
C TRP A 54 -11.58 16.89 8.23
N LEU A 55 -11.02 15.68 8.41
CA LEU A 55 -11.39 14.52 7.61
C LEU A 55 -12.79 14.05 8.00
N ILE A 56 -13.54 13.55 7.02
CA ILE A 56 -14.86 12.94 7.25
C ILE A 56 -14.67 11.70 8.11
N ALA A 57 -15.27 11.70 9.31
CA ALA A 57 -15.13 10.64 10.30
C ALA A 57 -13.67 10.27 10.62
N ASP A 58 -12.76 11.26 10.64
CA ASP A 58 -11.31 11.08 10.84
C ASP A 58 -10.61 10.24 9.74
N GLY A 59 -11.36 9.84 8.71
CA GLY A 59 -10.94 8.92 7.67
C GLY A 59 -10.56 9.61 6.37
N ALA A 60 -9.32 9.46 5.93
CA ALA A 60 -8.90 9.83 4.58
C ALA A 60 -9.50 8.90 3.53
N ASP A 61 -9.78 7.65 3.89
CA ASP A 61 -10.56 6.70 3.10
C ASP A 61 -11.97 7.24 2.79
N ALA A 62 -12.76 7.57 3.82
CA ALA A 62 -14.09 8.14 3.67
C ALA A 62 -14.06 9.52 2.98
N THR A 63 -13.05 10.33 3.30
CA THR A 63 -12.86 11.63 2.64
C THR A 63 -12.53 11.47 1.16
N SER A 64 -11.78 10.44 0.78
CA SER A 64 -11.39 10.20 -0.63
C SER A 64 -12.60 9.92 -1.53
N GLU A 65 -13.63 9.23 -1.01
CA GLU A 65 -14.91 9.00 -1.72
C GLU A 65 -15.68 10.30 -1.99
N ALA A 66 -15.60 11.25 -1.06
CA ALA A 66 -16.14 12.59 -1.27
C ALA A 66 -15.29 13.33 -2.32
N VAL A 67 -13.96 13.32 -2.18
CA VAL A 67 -13.02 13.99 -3.10
C VAL A 67 -13.20 13.50 -4.54
N LEU A 68 -13.21 12.19 -4.79
CA LEU A 68 -13.48 11.62 -6.14
C LEU A 68 -14.77 12.17 -6.73
N GLY A 69 -15.81 12.20 -5.90
CA GLY A 69 -17.10 12.67 -6.31
C GLY A 69 -17.16 14.16 -6.64
N LEU A 70 -16.53 14.98 -5.80
CA LEU A 70 -16.49 16.42 -6.00
C LEU A 70 -15.58 16.81 -7.16
N SER A 71 -14.48 16.08 -7.42
CA SER A 71 -13.64 16.26 -8.60
C SER A 71 -14.44 16.13 -9.89
N ALA A 72 -15.19 15.03 -10.04
CA ALA A 72 -16.04 14.80 -11.22
C ALA A 72 -17.10 15.90 -11.41
N TYR A 73 -17.67 16.42 -10.31
CA TYR A 73 -18.63 17.54 -10.39
C TYR A 73 -17.96 18.85 -10.81
N VAL A 74 -16.80 19.19 -10.21
CA VAL A 74 -16.08 20.43 -10.52
C VAL A 74 -15.59 20.48 -11.97
N GLU A 75 -15.30 19.33 -12.59
CA GLU A 75 -14.96 19.25 -14.01
C GLU A 75 -16.07 19.78 -14.93
N VAL A 76 -17.34 19.54 -14.58
CA VAL A 76 -18.50 19.94 -15.39
C VAL A 76 -19.22 21.20 -14.88
N ALA A 77 -18.99 21.57 -13.62
CA ALA A 77 -19.50 22.79 -12.99
C ALA A 77 -18.36 23.60 -12.33
N PRO A 78 -17.35 24.06 -13.10
CA PRO A 78 -16.14 24.68 -12.55
C PRO A 78 -16.40 26.03 -11.85
N ASP A 79 -17.52 26.68 -12.17
CA ASP A 79 -17.90 27.98 -11.60
C ASP A 79 -18.55 27.88 -10.20
N ASP A 80 -18.85 26.66 -9.72
CA ASP A 80 -19.32 26.45 -8.34
C ASP A 80 -18.15 26.58 -7.36
N ALA A 81 -17.80 27.83 -7.05
CA ALA A 81 -16.66 28.17 -6.20
C ALA A 81 -16.77 27.57 -4.78
N GLY A 82 -17.98 27.37 -4.26
CA GLY A 82 -18.20 26.77 -2.94
C GLY A 82 -17.77 25.30 -2.93
N VAL A 83 -18.27 24.52 -3.89
CA VAL A 83 -17.89 23.10 -4.00
C VAL A 83 -16.41 22.94 -4.31
N ARG A 84 -15.86 23.82 -5.16
CA ARG A 84 -14.42 23.82 -5.49
C ARG A 84 -13.54 24.09 -4.28
N ASP A 85 -13.94 25.01 -3.40
CA ASP A 85 -13.24 25.31 -2.14
C ASP A 85 -13.29 24.11 -1.17
N SER A 86 -14.47 23.50 -0.97
CA SER A 86 -14.60 22.30 -0.13
C SER A 86 -13.78 21.12 -0.67
N LEU A 87 -13.78 20.90 -1.99
CA LEU A 87 -12.91 19.91 -2.64
C LEU A 87 -11.43 20.17 -2.34
N GLY A 88 -10.97 21.42 -2.45
CA GLY A 88 -9.59 21.82 -2.15
C GLY A 88 -9.17 21.45 -0.73
N LYS A 89 -9.99 21.78 0.26
CA LYS A 89 -9.71 21.50 1.68
C LYS A 89 -9.71 20.01 1.99
N LEU A 90 -10.68 19.26 1.46
CA LEU A 90 -10.74 17.81 1.68
C LEU A 90 -9.54 17.10 1.03
N ALA A 91 -9.17 17.48 -0.21
CA ALA A 91 -8.02 16.92 -0.90
C ALA A 91 -6.69 17.24 -0.18
N GLU A 92 -6.55 18.44 0.39
CA GLU A 92 -5.40 18.77 1.27
C GLU A 92 -5.32 17.87 2.49
N GLY A 93 -6.45 17.59 3.14
CA GLY A 93 -6.52 16.66 4.27
C GLY A 93 -6.05 15.26 3.87
N VAL A 94 -6.54 14.73 2.76
CA VAL A 94 -6.11 13.41 2.24
C VAL A 94 -4.63 13.41 1.88
N ALA A 95 -4.11 14.50 1.29
CA ALA A 95 -2.71 14.61 0.91
C ALA A 95 -1.75 14.58 2.12
N GLU A 96 -2.12 15.22 3.24
CA GLU A 96 -1.34 15.22 4.49
C GLU A 96 -1.21 13.83 5.12
N MET A 97 -2.07 12.88 4.73
CA MET A 97 -2.01 11.49 5.20
C MET A 97 -0.97 10.62 4.48
N GLY A 98 -0.26 11.17 3.49
CA GLY A 98 0.94 10.54 2.93
C GLY A 98 2.02 10.27 3.98
N ALA A 99 2.61 9.08 3.96
CA ALA A 99 3.58 8.68 4.98
C ALA A 99 4.72 7.80 4.46
N GLY A 100 5.85 7.86 5.16
CA GLY A 100 7.01 7.00 4.91
C GLY A 100 7.81 7.43 3.68
N SER A 101 8.48 6.46 3.08
CA SER A 101 9.26 6.60 1.83
C SER A 101 9.37 5.23 1.20
N ALA A 102 9.80 5.09 -0.06
CA ALA A 102 10.00 3.78 -0.68
C ALA A 102 10.88 2.78 0.14
N THR A 103 11.69 3.28 1.09
CA THR A 103 12.57 2.46 1.93
C THR A 103 12.14 2.30 3.39
N ALA A 104 11.09 2.99 3.83
CA ALA A 104 10.62 2.97 5.23
C ALA A 104 9.10 2.93 5.30
N TRP A 105 8.56 2.09 6.17
CA TRP A 105 7.12 1.93 6.39
C TRP A 105 6.40 3.30 6.52
N PRO A 106 5.22 3.49 5.92
CA PRO A 106 4.41 2.53 5.13
C PRO A 106 4.76 2.55 3.64
N TYR A 107 6.04 2.73 3.31
CA TYR A 107 6.56 2.62 1.95
C TYR A 107 6.03 3.66 0.95
N GLY A 108 5.50 4.79 1.44
CA GLY A 108 4.92 5.85 0.63
C GLY A 108 3.39 5.87 0.61
N ALA A 109 2.73 4.93 1.30
CA ALA A 109 1.27 4.85 1.33
C ALA A 109 0.61 6.14 1.85
N VAL A 110 -0.61 6.42 1.34
CA VAL A 110 -1.55 7.32 2.00
C VAL A 110 -2.31 6.53 3.06
N LEU A 111 -2.19 6.94 4.32
CA LEU A 111 -2.83 6.23 5.43
C LEU A 111 -4.32 6.59 5.53
N PRO A 112 -5.21 5.60 5.75
CA PRO A 112 -6.65 5.79 5.71
C PRO A 112 -7.22 6.53 6.92
N TRP A 113 -6.54 6.57 8.07
CA TRP A 113 -7.13 7.04 9.32
C TRP A 113 -6.20 7.97 10.10
N SER A 114 -6.68 9.17 10.48
CA SER A 114 -5.85 10.16 11.18
C SER A 114 -5.52 9.80 12.63
N LEU A 115 -6.26 8.88 13.24
CA LEU A 115 -6.05 8.44 14.62
C LEU A 115 -5.11 7.22 14.73
N SER A 116 -4.49 6.80 13.62
CA SER A 116 -3.48 5.75 13.65
C SER A 116 -2.36 6.04 12.66
N ARG A 117 -1.14 5.93 13.17
CA ARG A 117 0.05 5.92 12.31
C ARG A 117 0.42 4.55 11.81
N SER A 118 -0.25 3.49 12.25
CA SER A 118 0.18 2.09 12.08
C SER A 118 -0.76 1.31 11.18
N ASN A 119 -1.93 1.87 10.88
CA ASN A 119 -2.99 1.20 10.14
C ASN A 119 -2.98 1.64 8.69
N TRP A 120 -2.66 0.71 7.79
CA TRP A 120 -3.06 0.79 6.39
C TRP A 120 -4.02 -0.37 6.07
N HIS A 121 -5.05 -0.08 5.28
CA HIS A 121 -5.99 -1.09 4.80
C HIS A 121 -6.41 -0.87 3.35
N ALA A 122 -6.86 -1.95 2.71
CA ALA A 122 -7.26 -1.95 1.30
C ALA A 122 -8.72 -1.53 1.06
N TRP A 123 -9.62 -1.69 2.05
CA TRP A 123 -11.00 -1.24 1.90
C TRP A 123 -11.07 0.29 1.79
N ALA A 124 -11.91 0.82 0.88
CA ALA A 124 -12.04 2.25 0.61
C ALA A 124 -10.70 2.98 0.34
N SER A 125 -9.70 2.27 -0.23
CA SER A 125 -8.35 2.79 -0.38
C SER A 125 -8.12 3.62 -1.66
N GLN A 126 -9.14 4.33 -2.18
CA GLN A 126 -9.01 5.12 -3.41
C GLN A 126 -8.37 6.51 -3.22
N MET A 127 -7.70 6.76 -2.08
CA MET A 127 -7.01 8.01 -1.78
C MET A 127 -6.04 8.48 -2.88
N PRO A 128 -5.19 7.63 -3.50
CA PRO A 128 -4.32 8.10 -4.58
C PRO A 128 -5.11 8.51 -5.84
N ALA A 129 -6.16 7.75 -6.20
CA ALA A 129 -7.06 8.11 -7.29
C ALA A 129 -7.76 9.44 -7.01
N SER A 130 -8.27 9.64 -5.79
CA SER A 130 -8.96 10.88 -5.40
C SER A 130 -8.04 12.10 -5.50
N LEU A 131 -6.80 11.96 -5.05
CA LEU A 131 -5.79 13.01 -5.14
C LEU A 131 -5.40 13.33 -6.59
N ALA A 132 -5.26 12.33 -7.44
CA ALA A 132 -5.00 12.55 -8.87
C ALA A 132 -6.16 13.30 -9.55
N ARG A 133 -7.41 12.87 -9.33
CA ARG A 133 -8.59 13.54 -9.90
C ARG A 133 -8.77 14.95 -9.35
N ALA A 134 -8.54 15.16 -8.06
CA ALA A 134 -8.58 16.49 -7.47
C ALA A 134 -7.47 17.40 -7.99
N SER A 135 -6.27 16.85 -8.22
CA SER A 135 -5.14 17.59 -8.81
C SER A 135 -5.51 18.16 -10.17
N ASP A 136 -6.13 17.35 -11.04
CA ASP A 136 -6.56 17.78 -12.37
C ASP A 136 -7.72 18.78 -12.30
N ALA A 137 -8.81 18.41 -11.63
CA ALA A 137 -10.02 19.25 -11.51
C ALA A 137 -9.76 20.62 -10.85
N LEU A 138 -8.80 20.71 -9.92
CA LEU A 138 -8.45 21.97 -9.26
C LEU A 138 -7.32 22.74 -9.95
N GLY A 139 -6.55 22.12 -10.84
CA GLY A 139 -5.29 22.64 -11.35
C GLY A 139 -4.19 22.72 -10.29
N ARG A 140 -4.14 21.74 -9.37
CA ARG A 140 -3.25 21.70 -8.20
C ARG A 140 -2.29 20.52 -8.24
N ALA A 141 -1.14 20.71 -8.89
CA ALA A 141 -0.12 19.67 -9.06
C ALA A 141 0.52 19.21 -7.74
N ASP A 142 0.43 19.99 -6.67
CA ASP A 142 0.97 19.64 -5.35
C ASP A 142 0.23 18.47 -4.68
N LEU A 143 -1.06 18.28 -5.00
CA LEU A 143 -1.87 17.16 -4.52
C LEU A 143 -1.39 15.80 -5.05
N LEU A 144 -0.67 15.78 -6.18
CA LEU A 144 -0.27 14.55 -6.86
C LEU A 144 0.91 13.84 -6.17
N ALA A 145 1.75 14.57 -5.43
CA ALA A 145 2.97 14.01 -4.82
C ALA A 145 2.72 12.79 -3.91
N PRO A 146 1.79 12.83 -2.92
CA PRO A 146 1.47 11.65 -2.12
C PRO A 146 0.85 10.51 -2.94
N ALA A 147 0.05 10.81 -3.97
CA ALA A 147 -0.52 9.79 -4.84
C ALA A 147 0.55 9.03 -5.66
N VAL A 148 1.57 9.75 -6.13
CA VAL A 148 2.74 9.14 -6.80
C VAL A 148 3.56 8.31 -5.83
N ALA A 149 3.78 8.77 -4.60
CA ALA A 149 4.51 8.00 -3.59
C ALA A 149 3.82 6.67 -3.24
N ASP A 150 2.49 6.66 -3.13
CA ASP A 150 1.69 5.46 -2.86
C ASP A 150 1.75 4.47 -4.03
N THR A 151 1.49 4.97 -5.24
CA THR A 151 1.40 4.12 -6.45
C THR A 151 2.75 3.62 -6.95
N ALA A 152 3.81 4.44 -6.90
CA ALA A 152 5.15 4.05 -7.37
C ALA A 152 6.02 3.43 -6.27
N GLY A 153 5.72 3.66 -4.99
CA GLY A 153 6.48 3.16 -3.85
C GLY A 153 5.80 1.98 -3.16
N PHE A 154 4.59 2.19 -2.64
CA PHE A 154 3.91 1.21 -1.80
C PHE A 154 3.26 0.08 -2.60
N THR A 155 2.61 0.37 -3.73
CA THR A 155 1.93 -0.66 -4.54
C THR A 155 2.88 -1.76 -5.06
N PRO A 156 4.11 -1.46 -5.56
CA PRO A 156 5.08 -2.50 -5.91
C PRO A 156 5.51 -3.37 -4.71
N VAL A 157 5.59 -2.77 -3.51
CA VAL A 157 5.89 -3.51 -2.27
C VAL A 157 4.76 -4.48 -1.95
N LEU A 158 3.48 -4.08 -2.08
CA LEU A 158 2.34 -5.00 -1.96
C LEU A 158 2.40 -6.15 -2.97
N LEU A 159 2.58 -5.84 -4.26
CA LEU A 159 2.61 -6.83 -5.36
C LEU A 159 3.70 -7.90 -5.16
N THR A 160 4.89 -7.49 -4.71
CA THR A 160 6.01 -8.41 -4.46
C THR A 160 5.88 -9.16 -3.15
N SER A 161 4.98 -8.78 -2.24
CA SER A 161 4.79 -9.42 -0.93
C SER A 161 3.72 -10.51 -0.97
N ASN A 162 2.44 -10.14 -1.00
CA ASN A 162 1.34 -11.10 -1.13
C ASN A 162 0.27 -10.65 -2.14
N GLY A 163 0.32 -9.41 -2.61
CA GLY A 163 -0.73 -8.78 -3.40
C GLY A 163 -1.56 -7.80 -2.56
N PRO A 164 -2.86 -7.62 -2.88
CA PRO A 164 -3.72 -6.66 -2.20
C PRO A 164 -4.22 -7.21 -0.85
N ASP A 165 -3.31 -7.39 0.10
CA ASP A 165 -3.66 -7.71 1.50
C ASP A 165 -4.65 -6.69 2.04
N ASN A 166 -5.63 -7.14 2.81
CA ASN A 166 -6.70 -6.30 3.33
C ASN A 166 -6.20 -5.32 4.39
N GLY A 167 -5.18 -5.68 5.18
CA GLY A 167 -4.66 -4.82 6.24
C GLY A 167 -3.19 -5.06 6.60
N TRP A 168 -2.41 -3.98 6.60
CA TRP A 168 -1.08 -3.89 7.19
C TRP A 168 -1.14 -2.98 8.41
N ILE A 169 -1.26 -3.57 9.60
CA ILE A 169 -1.70 -2.87 10.81
C ILE A 169 -0.73 -3.04 12.00
N PRO A 170 0.57 -2.70 11.92
CA PRO A 170 1.36 -2.30 10.74
C PRO A 170 1.99 -3.50 10.01
N THR A 171 1.86 -4.69 10.58
CA THR A 171 2.27 -5.96 10.00
C THR A 171 1.13 -6.54 9.14
N PRO A 172 1.42 -7.45 8.18
CA PRO A 172 0.38 -8.10 7.36
C PRO A 172 -0.49 -9.08 8.18
N THR A 173 -1.23 -8.57 9.16
CA THR A 173 -2.09 -9.36 10.05
C THR A 173 -3.37 -9.80 9.36
N ASP A 174 -3.89 -8.97 8.44
CA ASP A 174 -5.04 -9.29 7.62
C ASP A 174 -4.63 -9.51 6.16
N ARG A 175 -4.43 -10.80 5.84
CA ARG A 175 -4.01 -11.29 4.52
C ARG A 175 -5.18 -11.72 3.64
N VAL A 176 -6.43 -11.46 4.05
CA VAL A 176 -7.57 -11.60 3.14
C VAL A 176 -7.32 -10.66 1.95
N GLN A 177 -7.67 -11.07 0.74
CA GLN A 177 -7.56 -10.24 -0.45
C GLN A 177 -8.95 -10.03 -1.00
N ILE A 178 -9.39 -8.78 -1.12
CA ILE A 178 -10.77 -8.42 -1.45
C ILE A 178 -10.85 -7.73 -2.82
N ALA A 179 -11.93 -7.98 -3.56
CA ALA A 179 -12.12 -7.45 -4.91
C ALA A 179 -12.04 -5.91 -4.98
N TYR A 180 -12.65 -5.22 -4.01
CA TYR A 180 -12.64 -3.76 -3.93
C TYR A 180 -11.29 -3.19 -3.45
N GLY A 181 -10.47 -3.98 -2.74
CA GLY A 181 -9.07 -3.65 -2.47
C GLY A 181 -8.20 -3.72 -3.72
N ALA A 182 -8.39 -4.78 -4.54
CA ALA A 182 -7.69 -4.94 -5.82
C ALA A 182 -8.09 -3.84 -6.83
N ASP A 183 -9.39 -3.56 -6.99
CA ASP A 183 -9.87 -2.48 -7.86
C ASP A 183 -9.37 -1.10 -7.40
N SER A 184 -9.40 -0.81 -6.09
CA SER A 184 -8.92 0.48 -5.57
C SER A 184 -7.46 0.77 -5.95
N ARG A 185 -6.60 -0.26 -5.95
CA ARG A 185 -5.20 -0.15 -6.40
C ARG A 185 -5.11 0.04 -7.91
N LEU A 186 -5.90 -0.71 -8.69
CA LEU A 186 -5.97 -0.58 -10.15
C LEU A 186 -6.38 0.85 -10.58
N GLN A 187 -7.50 1.36 -10.05
CA GLN A 187 -8.01 2.70 -10.35
C GLN A 187 -7.00 3.78 -9.96
N SER A 188 -6.34 3.62 -8.81
CA SER A 188 -5.28 4.52 -8.34
C SER A 188 -4.09 4.57 -9.30
N LEU A 189 -3.60 3.41 -9.74
CA LEU A 189 -2.50 3.33 -10.69
C LEU A 189 -2.85 4.01 -12.02
N LEU A 190 -4.04 3.73 -12.57
CA LEU A 190 -4.49 4.32 -13.84
C LEU A 190 -4.68 5.84 -13.74
N ALA A 191 -5.33 6.33 -12.68
CA ALA A 191 -5.56 7.75 -12.47
C ALA A 191 -4.24 8.53 -12.30
N VAL A 192 -3.30 8.01 -11.49
CA VAL A 192 -2.00 8.66 -11.29
C VAL A 192 -1.11 8.55 -12.53
N ALA A 193 -1.18 7.44 -13.28
CA ALA A 193 -0.48 7.30 -14.55
C ALA A 193 -0.89 8.39 -15.53
N HIS A 194 -2.19 8.60 -15.67
CA HIS A 194 -2.78 9.58 -16.59
C HIS A 194 -2.48 11.02 -16.18
N VAL A 195 -2.89 11.42 -14.97
CA VAL A 195 -2.75 12.82 -14.51
C VAL A 195 -1.28 13.19 -14.29
N GLY A 196 -0.46 12.24 -13.84
CA GLY A 196 0.92 12.49 -13.50
C GLY A 196 1.95 12.28 -14.59
N ASP A 197 1.55 11.83 -15.78
CA ASP A 197 2.43 11.36 -16.86
C ASP A 197 3.45 10.33 -16.36
N ARG A 198 2.94 9.27 -15.72
CA ARG A 198 3.73 8.20 -15.08
C ARG A 198 3.51 6.86 -15.78
N PRO A 199 4.06 6.65 -16.99
CA PRO A 199 3.80 5.44 -17.77
C PRO A 199 4.28 4.14 -17.08
N GLY A 200 5.21 4.22 -16.13
CA GLY A 200 5.65 3.06 -15.35
C GLY A 200 4.59 2.47 -14.42
N LEU A 201 3.51 3.20 -14.16
CA LEU A 201 2.38 2.69 -13.37
C LEU A 201 1.45 1.79 -14.17
N LEU A 202 1.45 1.85 -15.52
CA LEU A 202 0.59 1.01 -16.35
C LEU A 202 0.97 -0.49 -16.28
N PRO A 203 2.26 -0.87 -16.31
CA PRO A 203 2.64 -2.26 -16.06
C PRO A 203 2.24 -2.76 -14.67
N LEU A 204 2.33 -1.91 -13.64
CA LEU A 204 1.87 -2.26 -12.28
C LEU A 204 0.34 -2.44 -12.24
N ALA A 205 -0.39 -1.64 -13.03
CA ALA A 205 -1.84 -1.76 -13.16
C ALA A 205 -2.23 -3.11 -13.77
N GLY A 206 -1.50 -3.57 -14.80
CA GLY A 206 -1.71 -4.87 -15.42
C GLY A 206 -1.47 -6.02 -14.44
N MET A 207 -0.38 -5.95 -13.65
CA MET A 207 -0.08 -6.95 -12.61
C MET A 207 -1.10 -6.94 -11.47
N THR A 208 -1.63 -5.77 -11.11
CA THR A 208 -2.68 -5.63 -10.10
C THR A 208 -3.99 -6.22 -10.59
N ALA A 209 -4.37 -5.92 -11.84
CA ALA A 209 -5.59 -6.45 -12.46
C ALA A 209 -5.53 -7.96 -12.73
N ALA A 210 -4.33 -8.52 -12.94
CA ALA A 210 -4.14 -9.97 -13.10
C ALA A 210 -4.68 -10.78 -11.91
N TRP A 211 -4.81 -10.16 -10.72
CA TRP A 211 -5.43 -10.77 -9.54
C TRP A 211 -6.85 -11.30 -9.83
N PHE A 212 -7.65 -10.58 -10.62
CA PHE A 212 -9.01 -10.99 -10.99
C PHE A 212 -9.05 -12.27 -11.82
N PHE A 213 -7.96 -12.57 -12.52
CA PHE A 213 -7.84 -13.66 -13.49
C PHE A 213 -7.00 -14.85 -12.99
N GLY A 214 -6.52 -14.81 -11.75
CA GLY A 214 -5.78 -15.92 -11.13
C GLY A 214 -4.43 -15.55 -10.52
N ALA A 215 -3.93 -14.31 -10.71
CA ALA A 215 -2.64 -13.89 -10.15
C ALA A 215 -2.75 -13.53 -8.65
N ASN A 216 -3.36 -14.41 -7.89
CA ASN A 216 -3.71 -14.25 -6.48
C ASN A 216 -3.26 -15.49 -5.68
N ALA A 217 -3.54 -15.52 -4.39
CA ALA A 217 -3.10 -16.63 -3.53
C ALA A 217 -3.79 -17.98 -3.80
N SER A 218 -4.92 -18.01 -4.51
CA SER A 218 -5.61 -19.26 -4.87
C SER A 218 -5.15 -19.84 -6.21
N GLY A 219 -4.60 -19.00 -7.10
CA GLY A 219 -4.33 -19.39 -8.48
C GLY A 219 -5.60 -19.54 -9.33
N GLU A 220 -6.78 -19.24 -8.78
CA GLU A 220 -8.08 -19.33 -9.45
C GLU A 220 -8.61 -17.94 -9.79
N PRO A 221 -9.29 -17.76 -10.93
CA PRO A 221 -9.96 -16.49 -11.25
C PRO A 221 -11.06 -16.20 -10.23
N VAL A 222 -11.21 -14.93 -9.87
CA VAL A 222 -12.30 -14.45 -9.02
C VAL A 222 -13.35 -13.65 -9.81
N TYR A 223 -13.08 -13.34 -11.08
CA TYR A 223 -14.03 -12.76 -12.01
C TYR A 223 -14.47 -13.79 -13.07
N ASP A 224 -15.79 -13.90 -13.28
CA ASP A 224 -16.37 -14.71 -14.35
C ASP A 224 -16.82 -13.81 -15.52
N PRO A 225 -16.12 -13.84 -16.67
CA PRO A 225 -16.47 -13.02 -17.83
C PRO A 225 -17.79 -13.43 -18.50
N ALA A 226 -18.29 -14.65 -18.28
CA ALA A 226 -19.54 -15.10 -18.88
C ALA A 226 -20.77 -14.52 -18.18
N THR A 227 -20.66 -14.23 -16.88
CA THR A 227 -21.79 -13.79 -16.05
C THR A 227 -21.60 -12.40 -15.46
N GLY A 228 -20.37 -11.87 -15.44
CA GLY A 228 -20.01 -10.64 -14.74
C GLY A 228 -19.91 -10.81 -13.21
N VAL A 229 -20.10 -12.03 -12.69
CA VAL A 229 -19.97 -12.33 -11.26
C VAL A 229 -18.52 -12.10 -10.83
N THR A 230 -18.36 -11.42 -9.70
CA THR A 230 -17.07 -11.26 -9.04
C THR A 230 -17.16 -11.79 -7.62
N TYR A 231 -16.28 -12.72 -7.29
CA TYR A 231 -16.16 -13.28 -5.94
C TYR A 231 -15.53 -12.27 -4.98
N ASP A 232 -15.91 -12.38 -3.72
CA ASP A 232 -15.60 -11.41 -2.68
C ASP A 232 -14.09 -11.25 -2.46
N GLY A 233 -13.37 -12.37 -2.52
CA GLY A 233 -11.95 -12.36 -2.25
C GLY A 233 -11.30 -13.74 -2.15
N VAL A 234 -10.03 -13.72 -1.75
CA VAL A 234 -9.19 -14.89 -1.49
C VAL A 234 -8.74 -14.85 -0.03
N GLN A 235 -8.90 -15.97 0.66
CA GLN A 235 -8.52 -16.14 2.06
C GLN A 235 -7.00 -16.36 2.21
N PRO A 236 -6.44 -16.14 3.41
CA PRO A 236 -5.01 -16.35 3.67
C PRO A 236 -4.51 -17.77 3.39
N ASP A 237 -5.39 -18.77 3.43
CA ASP A 237 -5.09 -20.17 3.13
C ASP A 237 -5.18 -20.53 1.64
N GLY A 238 -5.46 -19.54 0.79
CA GLY A 238 -5.59 -19.71 -0.67
C GLY A 238 -6.99 -20.14 -1.11
N THR A 239 -7.99 -20.21 -0.22
CA THR A 239 -9.36 -20.52 -0.62
C THR A 239 -10.10 -19.30 -1.19
N VAL A 240 -10.88 -19.47 -2.25
CA VAL A 240 -11.72 -18.39 -2.81
C VAL A 240 -13.01 -18.28 -2.01
N ASN A 241 -13.30 -17.07 -1.50
CA ASN A 241 -14.61 -16.74 -0.95
C ASN A 241 -15.60 -16.50 -2.11
N ARG A 242 -16.39 -17.52 -2.43
CA ARG A 242 -17.33 -17.51 -3.57
C ARG A 242 -18.60 -16.68 -3.34
N ASN A 243 -18.72 -15.98 -2.23
CA ASN A 243 -19.76 -14.96 -2.07
C ASN A 243 -19.59 -13.89 -3.14
N SER A 244 -20.69 -13.33 -3.63
CA SER A 244 -20.68 -12.27 -4.62
C SER A 244 -21.72 -11.23 -4.25
N GLY A 245 -21.30 -10.27 -3.44
CA GLY A 245 -22.14 -9.17 -2.98
C GLY A 245 -22.15 -8.02 -3.99
N ALA A 246 -22.93 -6.98 -3.69
CA ALA A 246 -22.97 -5.77 -4.51
C ALA A 246 -21.59 -5.12 -4.62
N GLU A 247 -20.86 -5.02 -3.51
CA GLU A 247 -19.54 -4.37 -3.46
C GLU A 247 -18.52 -5.08 -4.35
N SER A 248 -18.32 -6.39 -4.17
CA SER A 248 -17.39 -7.17 -4.99
C SER A 248 -17.78 -7.19 -6.47
N THR A 249 -19.08 -7.31 -6.78
CA THR A 249 -19.55 -7.27 -8.17
C THR A 249 -19.33 -5.91 -8.83
N ILE A 250 -19.70 -4.81 -8.15
CA ILE A 250 -19.52 -3.45 -8.68
C ILE A 250 -18.04 -3.17 -8.92
N HIS A 251 -17.17 -3.43 -7.94
CA HIS A 251 -15.74 -3.19 -8.09
C HIS A 251 -15.08 -4.10 -9.13
N GLY A 252 -15.51 -5.36 -9.25
CA GLY A 252 -15.06 -6.22 -10.35
C GLY A 252 -15.45 -5.66 -11.72
N LEU A 253 -16.69 -5.20 -11.89
CA LEU A 253 -17.15 -4.60 -13.14
C LEU A 253 -16.47 -3.25 -13.43
N LEU A 254 -16.20 -2.42 -12.41
CA LEU A 254 -15.43 -1.18 -12.55
C LEU A 254 -14.00 -1.47 -13.00
N ALA A 255 -13.37 -2.50 -12.45
CA ALA A 255 -12.06 -2.96 -12.90
C ALA A 255 -12.11 -3.39 -14.37
N MET A 256 -13.13 -4.16 -14.78
CA MET A 256 -13.28 -4.58 -16.18
C MET A 256 -13.52 -3.41 -17.14
N LEU A 257 -14.34 -2.43 -16.76
CA LEU A 257 -14.53 -1.19 -17.53
C LEU A 257 -13.21 -0.41 -17.67
N ALA A 258 -12.42 -0.36 -16.60
CA ALA A 258 -11.10 0.27 -16.63
C ALA A 258 -10.14 -0.46 -17.58
N LEU A 259 -10.18 -1.80 -17.60
CA LEU A 259 -9.39 -2.61 -18.53
C LEU A 259 -9.84 -2.44 -19.99
N ASP A 260 -11.14 -2.39 -20.27
CA ASP A 260 -11.65 -2.15 -21.62
C ASP A 260 -11.24 -0.77 -22.16
N ALA A 261 -11.16 0.23 -21.28
CA ALA A 261 -10.62 1.55 -21.62
C ALA A 261 -9.09 1.59 -21.78
N HIS A 262 -8.36 0.55 -21.32
CA HIS A 262 -6.89 0.47 -21.38
C HIS A 262 -6.44 -0.88 -21.98
N PRO A 263 -6.53 -1.06 -23.32
CA PRO A 263 -6.30 -2.36 -23.96
C PRO A 263 -4.92 -2.98 -23.69
N GLU A 264 -3.87 -2.18 -23.53
CA GLU A 264 -2.52 -2.68 -23.20
C GLU A 264 -2.46 -3.26 -21.78
N VAL A 265 -3.09 -2.58 -20.81
CA VAL A 265 -3.19 -3.04 -19.42
C VAL A 265 -4.03 -4.33 -19.35
N ARG A 266 -5.14 -4.38 -20.10
CA ARG A 266 -5.98 -5.57 -20.26
C ARG A 266 -5.21 -6.75 -20.85
N ALA A 267 -4.46 -6.52 -21.92
CA ALA A 267 -3.66 -7.57 -22.55
C ALA A 267 -2.63 -8.15 -21.58
N GLN A 268 -1.98 -7.30 -20.78
CA GLN A 268 -1.05 -7.76 -19.75
C GLN A 268 -1.75 -8.55 -18.64
N ALA A 269 -2.88 -8.05 -18.12
CA ALA A 269 -3.61 -8.68 -17.02
C ALA A 269 -4.11 -10.09 -17.37
N LEU A 270 -4.62 -10.26 -18.61
CA LEU A 270 -5.07 -11.56 -19.12
C LEU A 270 -3.91 -12.46 -19.57
N GLY A 271 -2.81 -11.85 -20.00
CA GLY A 271 -1.68 -12.52 -20.64
C GLY A 271 -0.70 -13.17 -19.69
N SER A 272 -0.58 -12.67 -18.46
CA SER A 272 0.33 -13.17 -17.42
C SER A 272 -0.37 -13.25 -16.06
N ALA A 273 -1.35 -14.16 -15.95
CA ALA A 273 -2.20 -14.29 -14.76
C ALA A 273 -1.77 -15.41 -13.79
N GLU A 274 -0.62 -16.07 -14.00
CA GLU A 274 -0.11 -17.11 -13.12
C GLU A 274 1.07 -16.60 -12.29
N VAL A 275 1.01 -16.72 -10.95
CA VAL A 275 2.15 -16.38 -10.08
C VAL A 275 3.15 -17.54 -10.05
N VAL A 276 4.29 -17.38 -10.70
CA VAL A 276 5.35 -18.41 -10.75
C VAL A 276 6.31 -18.30 -9.58
N ALA A 277 6.64 -17.07 -9.18
CA ALA A 277 7.50 -16.83 -8.03
C ALA A 277 7.20 -15.48 -7.38
N ARG A 278 7.29 -15.44 -6.06
CA ARG A 278 7.16 -14.22 -5.27
C ARG A 278 8.19 -14.25 -4.13
N ASP A 279 8.98 -13.20 -4.03
CA ASP A 279 10.01 -13.01 -3.00
C ASP A 279 10.02 -11.54 -2.55
N GLY A 280 9.29 -11.24 -1.48
CA GLY A 280 9.11 -9.88 -0.98
C GLY A 280 9.04 -9.80 0.53
N LEU A 281 8.27 -8.82 1.04
CA LEU A 281 8.14 -8.60 2.47
C LEU A 281 7.32 -9.72 3.10
N ARG A 282 7.82 -10.23 4.23
CA ARG A 282 7.10 -11.16 5.10
C ARG A 282 7.38 -10.88 6.55
N MET A 283 6.50 -11.34 7.41
CA MET A 283 6.68 -11.27 8.85
C MET A 283 7.39 -12.53 9.38
N VAL A 284 8.22 -12.34 10.40
CA VAL A 284 8.68 -13.41 11.31
C VAL A 284 8.22 -13.04 12.71
N GLU A 285 7.31 -13.86 13.25
CA GLU A 285 6.70 -13.69 14.56
C GLU A 285 7.73 -13.85 15.68
N ALA A 286 7.74 -12.95 16.66
CA ALA A 286 8.75 -12.96 17.72
C ALA A 286 8.61 -14.16 18.67
N GLU A 287 7.39 -14.59 18.94
CA GLU A 287 7.06 -15.76 19.76
C GLU A 287 7.52 -17.09 19.12
N THR A 288 7.81 -17.09 17.81
CA THR A 288 8.35 -18.26 17.09
C THR A 288 9.89 -18.31 17.10
N ALA A 289 10.55 -17.47 17.90
CA ALA A 289 12.00 -17.44 18.03
C ALA A 289 12.59 -18.85 18.25
N ALA A 290 13.60 -19.20 17.45
CA ALA A 290 14.30 -20.49 17.54
C ALA A 290 14.94 -20.71 18.93
N SER A 291 15.31 -19.63 19.61
CA SER A 291 15.63 -19.64 21.03
C SER A 291 15.37 -18.28 21.64
N THR A 292 14.96 -18.24 22.91
CA THR A 292 14.80 -16.99 23.65
C THR A 292 15.05 -17.21 25.14
N THR A 293 15.58 -16.20 25.81
CA THR A 293 15.61 -16.08 27.27
C THR A 293 14.60 -15.07 27.79
N GLY A 294 13.81 -14.47 26.90
CA GLY A 294 12.70 -13.56 27.22
C GLY A 294 11.41 -14.29 27.55
N THR A 295 10.33 -13.52 27.66
CA THR A 295 8.99 -14.00 28.01
C THR A 295 8.01 -13.67 26.90
N VAL A 296 7.24 -14.66 26.44
CA VAL A 296 6.12 -14.43 25.52
C VAL A 296 4.91 -13.95 26.32
N VAL A 297 4.30 -12.86 25.87
CA VAL A 297 3.17 -12.20 26.50
C VAL A 297 2.05 -12.07 25.48
N THR A 298 1.00 -12.85 25.65
CA THR A 298 -0.22 -12.77 24.82
C THR A 298 -1.15 -11.71 25.42
N PRO A 299 -1.48 -10.63 24.67
CA PRO A 299 -2.43 -9.63 25.15
C PRO A 299 -3.86 -10.18 25.17
N GLU A 300 -4.74 -9.57 25.98
CA GLU A 300 -6.18 -9.93 25.99
C GLU A 300 -6.88 -9.60 24.66
N SER A 301 -6.38 -8.58 23.95
CA SER A 301 -6.83 -8.15 22.64
C SER A 301 -5.62 -7.94 21.74
N SER A 302 -5.69 -8.42 20.50
CA SER A 302 -4.69 -8.08 19.47
C SER A 302 -4.82 -6.61 19.04
N TRP A 303 -6.00 -6.02 19.12
CA TRP A 303 -6.26 -4.62 18.82
C TRP A 303 -5.85 -3.72 19.98
N THR A 304 -4.98 -2.73 19.72
CA THR A 304 -4.50 -1.75 20.71
C THR A 304 -5.33 -0.47 20.77
N GLY A 305 -6.33 -0.32 19.90
CA GLY A 305 -7.01 0.95 19.65
C GLY A 305 -6.54 1.66 18.38
N GLU A 306 -5.31 1.40 17.93
CA GLU A 306 -4.74 2.00 16.72
C GLU A 306 -3.93 1.04 15.85
N ALA A 307 -3.48 -0.09 16.40
CA ALA A 307 -2.65 -1.09 15.75
C ALA A 307 -3.08 -2.50 16.14
N SER A 308 -2.60 -3.50 15.41
CA SER A 308 -2.85 -4.92 15.66
C SER A 308 -1.54 -5.65 15.95
N ILE A 309 -1.48 -6.30 17.11
CA ILE A 309 -0.44 -7.26 17.47
C ILE A 309 -0.75 -8.55 16.71
N SER A 310 0.20 -9.06 15.92
CA SER A 310 -0.01 -10.22 15.02
C SER A 310 -0.30 -11.52 15.76
N GLY A 311 0.16 -11.62 17.01
CA GLY A 311 -0.07 -12.75 17.90
C GLY A 311 0.27 -12.39 19.34
N SER A 312 1.51 -12.68 19.74
CA SER A 312 2.03 -12.38 21.08
C SER A 312 3.28 -11.51 21.03
N LEU A 313 3.49 -10.72 22.07
CA LEU A 313 4.71 -9.93 22.21
C LEU A 313 5.80 -10.76 22.89
N LEU A 314 7.02 -10.69 22.38
CA LEU A 314 8.21 -11.15 23.09
C LEU A 314 8.82 -10.01 23.91
N ALA A 315 8.79 -10.16 25.24
CA ALA A 315 9.40 -9.24 26.18
C ALA A 315 10.86 -9.63 26.49
N LEU A 316 11.79 -8.70 26.25
CA LEU A 316 13.22 -8.86 26.49
C LEU A 316 13.74 -7.77 27.43
N ALA A 317 13.97 -8.12 28.70
CA ALA A 317 14.68 -7.28 29.65
C ALA A 317 16.17 -7.21 29.35
N LYS A 318 16.89 -6.36 30.09
CA LYS A 318 18.35 -6.22 29.98
C LYS A 318 19.06 -7.58 30.13
N GLY A 319 19.88 -7.92 29.15
CA GLY A 319 20.65 -9.16 29.08
C GLY A 319 19.89 -10.34 28.48
N GLN A 320 18.55 -10.26 28.37
CA GLN A 320 17.77 -11.27 27.67
C GLN A 320 17.90 -11.10 26.16
N ALA A 321 17.78 -12.21 25.43
CA ALA A 321 17.97 -12.23 24.00
C ALA A 321 17.08 -13.27 23.35
N ALA A 322 16.85 -13.07 22.05
CA ALA A 322 16.15 -14.02 21.19
C ALA A 322 16.87 -14.15 19.85
N VAL A 323 16.71 -15.32 19.23
CA VAL A 323 17.23 -15.64 17.90
C VAL A 323 16.03 -15.96 17.01
N LEU A 324 15.77 -15.09 16.05
CA LEU A 324 14.69 -15.20 15.07
C LEU A 324 15.22 -15.92 13.83
N ASP A 325 14.50 -16.92 13.34
CA ASP A 325 14.79 -17.57 12.06
C ASP A 325 14.23 -16.72 10.92
N ILE A 326 15.12 -16.12 10.14
CA ILE A 326 14.75 -15.33 8.96
C ILE A 326 14.93 -16.14 7.67
N GLY A 327 15.10 -17.46 7.73
CA GLY A 327 15.25 -18.34 6.58
C GLY A 327 16.55 -18.14 5.79
N SER A 328 16.85 -19.03 4.85
CA SER A 328 17.98 -18.88 3.94
C SER A 328 17.66 -17.92 2.79
N SER A 329 18.66 -17.13 2.39
CA SER A 329 18.61 -16.35 1.15
C SER A 329 20.04 -16.12 0.64
N ASP A 330 20.23 -16.15 -0.66
CA ASP A 330 21.46 -15.75 -1.34
C ASP A 330 21.59 -14.22 -1.50
N ARG A 331 20.58 -13.46 -1.05
CA ARG A 331 20.54 -12.01 -1.10
C ARG A 331 20.54 -11.40 0.30
N ALA A 332 21.07 -10.17 0.36
CA ALA A 332 20.90 -9.35 1.56
C ALA A 332 19.42 -9.01 1.78
N ARG A 333 19.02 -8.92 3.04
CA ARG A 333 17.63 -8.61 3.44
C ARG A 333 17.58 -7.48 4.44
N ILE A 334 16.66 -6.56 4.19
CA ILE A 334 16.28 -5.51 5.12
C ILE A 334 15.47 -6.16 6.24
N VAL A 335 15.75 -5.76 7.48
CA VAL A 335 15.07 -6.24 8.68
C VAL A 335 14.51 -5.04 9.42
N GLU A 336 13.21 -5.03 9.64
CA GLU A 336 12.48 -3.92 10.28
C GLU A 336 11.73 -4.47 11.50
N PRO A 337 12.33 -4.42 12.71
CA PRO A 337 11.65 -4.81 13.93
C PRO A 337 10.39 -4.01 14.19
N VAL A 338 9.33 -4.71 14.58
CA VAL A 338 8.04 -4.13 14.95
C VAL A 338 7.92 -4.23 16.46
N THR A 339 8.04 -3.08 17.14
CA THR A 339 8.05 -3.04 18.61
C THR A 339 6.92 -2.18 19.14
N LEU A 340 6.27 -2.67 20.19
CA LEU A 340 5.32 -1.87 20.97
C LEU A 340 6.12 -0.96 21.91
N ARG A 341 5.91 0.35 21.77
CA ARG A 341 6.69 1.38 22.44
C ARG A 341 5.78 2.30 23.25
N ASP A 342 6.16 2.56 24.49
CA ASP A 342 5.43 3.49 25.37
C ASP A 342 6.15 4.83 25.44
N ALA A 343 5.41 5.93 25.66
CA ALA A 343 6.01 7.27 25.76
C ALA A 343 6.87 7.45 27.03
N GLY A 344 6.58 6.67 28.08
CA GLY A 344 7.27 6.74 29.38
C GLY A 344 8.53 5.88 29.48
N GLU A 345 8.77 4.98 28.53
CA GLU A 345 9.91 4.07 28.53
C GLU A 345 10.85 4.36 27.35
N ALA A 346 12.11 4.00 27.49
CA ALA A 346 13.09 4.09 26.41
C ALA A 346 13.98 2.84 26.39
N PRO A 347 13.39 1.65 26.16
CA PRO A 347 14.17 0.43 26.08
C PRO A 347 15.16 0.51 24.91
N ILE A 348 16.28 -0.20 25.04
CA ILE A 348 17.30 -0.28 23.99
C ILE A 348 17.46 -1.75 23.61
N SER A 349 17.37 -2.06 22.33
CA SER A 349 17.66 -3.37 21.77
C SER A 349 18.81 -3.31 20.77
N VAL A 350 19.64 -4.36 20.73
CA VAL A 350 20.79 -4.48 19.82
C VAL A 350 20.60 -5.70 18.93
N TRP A 351 20.85 -5.52 17.63
CA TRP A 351 20.52 -6.46 16.57
C TRP A 351 21.76 -6.92 15.81
N LYS A 352 21.89 -8.23 15.56
CA LYS A 352 23.01 -8.83 14.83
C LYS A 352 22.55 -9.99 13.94
N ALA A 353 23.20 -10.18 12.80
CA ALA A 353 23.11 -11.40 11.98
C ALA A 353 24.48 -12.10 12.01
N GLY A 354 24.58 -13.20 12.77
CA GLY A 354 25.88 -13.80 13.09
C GLY A 354 26.80 -12.79 13.81
N SER A 355 27.99 -12.54 13.25
CA SER A 355 28.91 -11.51 13.74
C SER A 355 28.61 -10.10 13.23
N SER A 356 27.74 -9.95 12.23
CA SER A 356 27.46 -8.67 11.56
C SER A 356 26.47 -7.83 12.38
N PRO A 357 26.84 -6.61 12.82
CA PRO A 357 25.91 -5.72 13.50
C PRO A 357 24.89 -5.15 12.51
N LEU A 358 23.60 -5.22 12.86
CA LEU A 358 22.51 -4.62 12.07
C LEU A 358 22.11 -3.24 12.60
N GLY A 359 22.26 -3.02 13.90
CA GLY A 359 21.99 -1.72 14.53
C GLY A 359 21.51 -1.86 15.97
N ALA A 360 21.16 -0.72 16.56
CA ALA A 360 20.47 -0.63 17.83
C ALA A 360 19.23 0.26 17.68
N LEU A 361 18.16 -0.09 18.40
CA LEU A 361 16.91 0.66 18.39
C LEU A 361 16.61 1.18 19.79
N THR A 362 16.10 2.41 19.84
CA THR A 362 15.48 2.99 21.05
C THR A 362 13.96 2.89 20.91
N GLY A 363 13.32 2.35 21.95
CA GLY A 363 11.88 2.11 21.96
C GLY A 363 11.05 3.25 22.55
N ARG A 364 11.51 4.51 22.46
CA ARG A 364 10.74 5.66 22.93
C ARG A 364 9.65 5.98 21.91
N ALA A 365 8.39 5.98 22.34
CA ALA A 365 7.29 6.54 21.56
C ALA A 365 7.12 8.04 21.83
N ALA A 366 6.48 8.74 20.90
CA ALA A 366 5.97 10.09 21.17
C ALA A 366 4.64 9.99 21.93
N PRO A 367 4.15 11.08 22.55
CA PRO A 367 2.82 11.09 23.17
C PRO A 367 1.71 10.74 22.16
N GLU A 368 0.71 9.96 22.58
CA GLU A 368 -0.36 9.46 21.70
C GLU A 368 -1.17 10.59 21.02
N GLY A 369 -1.45 11.67 21.75
CA GLY A 369 -2.23 12.81 21.26
C GLY A 369 -3.66 12.43 20.89
N VAL A 370 -4.01 12.42 19.60
CA VAL A 370 -5.34 12.01 19.11
C VAL A 370 -5.44 10.52 18.81
N SER A 371 -4.32 9.79 18.85
CA SER A 371 -4.32 8.34 18.69
C SER A 371 -5.19 7.66 19.76
N ALA A 372 -5.94 6.64 19.35
CA ALA A 372 -6.89 5.96 20.25
C ALA A 372 -6.23 4.92 21.18
N GLY A 373 -5.04 4.43 20.84
CA GLY A 373 -4.31 3.45 21.64
C GLY A 373 -3.22 4.07 22.53
N THR A 374 -2.83 3.34 23.57
CA THR A 374 -1.68 3.71 24.40
C THR A 374 -0.40 3.10 23.85
N GLY A 375 0.57 3.95 23.52
CA GLY A 375 1.83 3.53 22.90
C GLY A 375 1.69 3.25 21.40
N THR A 376 2.83 3.07 20.73
CA THR A 376 2.90 3.00 19.27
C THR A 376 3.57 1.72 18.81
N LEU A 377 2.87 0.93 17.99
CA LEU A 377 3.40 -0.28 17.33
C LEU A 377 3.77 0.05 15.88
N LEU A 378 5.07 0.22 15.58
CA LEU A 378 5.54 0.55 14.23
C LEU A 378 6.81 -0.22 13.84
N PRO A 379 6.99 -0.55 12.55
CA PRO A 379 8.26 -1.06 12.05
C PRO A 379 9.36 0.02 12.12
N GLN A 380 10.56 -0.41 12.52
CA GLN A 380 11.74 0.44 12.57
C GLN A 380 12.85 -0.16 11.72
N GLN A 381 13.31 0.54 10.70
CA GLN A 381 14.40 0.05 9.85
C GLN A 381 15.73 0.00 10.62
N LEU A 382 16.41 -1.15 10.62
CA LEU A 382 17.78 -1.27 11.12
C LEU A 382 18.77 -0.56 10.19
N ALA A 383 19.91 -0.11 10.76
CA ALA A 383 20.90 0.67 10.02
C ALA A 383 21.60 -0.12 8.91
N ALA A 384 21.72 -1.44 9.06
CA ALA A 384 22.29 -2.35 8.08
C ALA A 384 21.36 -3.54 7.81
N SER A 385 21.47 -4.08 6.59
CA SER A 385 20.76 -5.28 6.15
C SER A 385 21.45 -6.55 6.67
N ALA A 386 20.67 -7.60 6.90
CA ALA A 386 21.22 -8.94 7.09
C ALA A 386 21.94 -9.37 5.81
N PRO A 387 23.20 -9.84 5.88
CA PRO A 387 23.96 -10.21 4.69
C PRO A 387 23.37 -11.46 4.01
N ALA A 388 23.73 -11.65 2.74
CA ALA A 388 23.47 -12.90 2.03
C ALA A 388 24.00 -14.10 2.84
N GLY A 389 23.24 -15.18 2.86
CA GLY A 389 23.55 -16.41 3.60
C GLY A 389 23.25 -16.37 5.10
N ALA A 390 22.95 -15.21 5.69
CA ALA A 390 22.46 -15.18 7.07
C ALA A 390 21.17 -15.98 7.18
N THR A 391 20.96 -16.78 8.22
CA THR A 391 19.67 -17.47 8.42
C THR A 391 18.91 -16.97 9.63
N THR A 392 19.60 -16.25 10.52
CA THR A 392 19.04 -15.80 11.79
C THR A 392 19.39 -14.36 12.08
N VAL A 393 18.54 -13.73 12.89
CA VAL A 393 18.78 -12.42 13.47
C VAL A 393 18.64 -12.54 14.99
N ARG A 394 19.67 -12.11 15.71
CA ARG A 394 19.67 -12.05 17.17
C ARG A 394 19.32 -10.65 17.62
N VAL A 395 18.37 -10.55 18.56
CA VAL A 395 18.06 -9.35 19.33
C VAL A 395 18.49 -9.54 20.79
N THR A 396 19.12 -8.53 21.39
CA THR A 396 19.46 -8.50 22.81
C THR A 396 18.93 -7.23 23.47
N GLY A 397 18.16 -7.37 24.55
CA GLY A 397 17.75 -6.24 25.39
C GLY A 397 18.95 -5.67 26.13
N SER A 398 19.21 -4.37 25.97
CA SER A 398 20.37 -3.67 26.55
C SER A 398 19.99 -2.69 27.66
N ALA A 399 18.77 -2.14 27.61
CA ALA A 399 18.17 -1.32 28.65
C ALA A 399 16.64 -1.42 28.58
N GLY A 400 15.94 -1.25 29.71
CA GLY A 400 14.48 -1.40 29.78
C GLY A 400 13.98 -2.79 29.36
N VAL A 401 12.69 -2.87 29.01
CA VAL A 401 12.06 -4.06 28.44
C VAL A 401 11.67 -3.77 26.99
N THR A 402 12.28 -4.47 26.05
CA THR A 402 11.85 -4.41 24.63
C THR A 402 10.66 -5.33 24.44
N ARG A 403 9.54 -4.82 23.90
CA ARG A 403 8.36 -5.61 23.54
C ARG A 403 8.31 -5.74 22.02
N LEU A 404 8.64 -6.92 21.52
CA LEU A 404 8.77 -7.21 20.10
C LEU A 404 7.58 -8.03 19.63
N ASP A 405 6.85 -7.53 18.63
CA ASP A 405 5.77 -8.26 17.95
C ASP A 405 6.37 -9.23 16.91
N GLY A 406 7.26 -8.70 16.08
CA GLY A 406 7.99 -9.51 15.11
C GLY A 406 9.03 -8.69 14.36
N VAL A 407 9.54 -9.26 13.28
CA VAL A 407 10.37 -8.54 12.31
C VAL A 407 9.77 -8.66 10.92
N LEU A 408 9.65 -7.53 10.22
CA LEU A 408 9.43 -7.56 8.77
C LEU A 408 10.78 -7.81 8.09
N VAL A 409 10.82 -8.82 7.23
CA VAL A 409 12.01 -9.21 6.47
C VAL A 409 11.68 -9.10 5.00
N ARG A 410 12.49 -8.36 4.25
CA ARG A 410 12.35 -8.25 2.80
C ARG A 410 13.70 -8.29 2.08
N PRO A 411 13.82 -8.93 0.91
CA PRO A 411 15.00 -8.80 0.08
C PRO A 411 15.28 -7.33 -0.25
N VAL A 412 16.57 -6.98 -0.36
CA VAL A 412 16.97 -5.64 -0.83
C VAL A 412 16.41 -5.35 -2.23
N VAL A 413 16.29 -6.39 -3.06
CA VAL A 413 15.52 -6.37 -4.33
C VAL A 413 14.45 -7.45 -4.26
N SER A 414 13.21 -7.04 -4.03
CA SER A 414 12.03 -7.93 -4.02
C SER A 414 11.58 -8.25 -5.44
N ARG A 415 10.92 -9.39 -5.64
CA ARG A 415 10.55 -9.94 -6.96
C ARG A 415 9.13 -10.49 -6.99
N LEU A 416 8.43 -10.22 -8.08
CA LEU A 416 7.23 -10.94 -8.52
C LEU A 416 7.48 -11.43 -9.95
N ALA A 417 7.27 -12.71 -10.22
CA ALA A 417 7.28 -13.28 -11.56
C ALA A 417 5.89 -13.84 -11.89
N LEU A 418 5.34 -13.35 -12.99
CA LEU A 418 4.09 -13.80 -13.57
C LEU A 418 4.34 -14.49 -14.91
N ASP A 419 3.58 -15.52 -15.22
CA ASP A 419 3.60 -16.19 -16.53
C ASP A 419 2.17 -16.37 -17.06
N GLY A 420 2.05 -16.76 -18.32
CA GLY A 420 0.77 -17.01 -18.96
C GLY A 420 0.85 -17.06 -20.48
N VAL A 421 -0.33 -17.07 -21.10
CA VAL A 421 -0.50 -17.29 -22.55
C VAL A 421 0.16 -16.23 -23.44
N ALA A 422 0.38 -15.01 -22.93
CA ALA A 422 1.02 -13.93 -23.68
C ALA A 422 2.52 -13.79 -23.37
N GLY A 423 3.05 -14.61 -22.47
CA GLY A 423 4.45 -14.57 -22.04
C GLY A 423 4.61 -14.27 -20.55
N ALA A 424 5.86 -14.00 -20.17
CA ALA A 424 6.26 -13.83 -18.78
C ALA A 424 6.59 -12.36 -18.47
N SER A 425 6.21 -11.91 -17.28
CA SER A 425 6.53 -10.59 -16.74
C SER A 425 7.18 -10.72 -15.38
N GLU A 426 8.21 -9.95 -15.11
CA GLU A 426 8.88 -9.90 -13.81
C GLU A 426 8.95 -8.45 -13.31
N LEU A 427 8.55 -8.23 -12.06
CA LEU A 427 8.69 -6.99 -11.33
C LEU A 427 9.81 -7.12 -10.30
N LEU A 428 10.76 -6.19 -10.34
CA LEU A 428 11.82 -6.03 -9.36
C LEU A 428 11.62 -4.72 -8.60
N VAL A 429 11.67 -4.74 -7.27
CA VAL A 429 11.42 -3.55 -6.43
C VAL A 429 12.59 -3.32 -5.48
N SER A 430 13.13 -2.11 -5.48
CA SER A 430 14.24 -1.74 -4.60
C SER A 430 13.75 -1.28 -3.22
N GLY A 431 14.18 -1.98 -2.17
CA GLY A 431 14.11 -1.48 -0.79
C GLY A 431 15.31 -0.63 -0.39
N SER A 432 16.27 -0.42 -1.30
CA SER A 432 17.57 0.19 -1.02
C SER A 432 17.59 1.70 -1.27
N ARG A 433 18.49 2.39 -0.56
CA ARG A 433 18.84 3.80 -0.81
C ARG A 433 19.98 3.95 -1.82
N ILE A 434 20.57 2.85 -2.26
CA ILE A 434 21.61 2.81 -3.30
C ILE A 434 21.12 2.00 -4.50
N ARG A 435 21.87 2.08 -5.60
CA ARG A 435 21.55 1.32 -6.82
C ARG A 435 21.84 -0.15 -6.57
N GLU A 436 20.88 -0.99 -6.90
CA GLU A 436 20.96 -2.44 -6.80
C GLU A 436 20.93 -3.08 -8.19
N THR A 437 21.18 -4.38 -8.24
CA THR A 437 21.13 -5.16 -9.46
C THR A 437 20.55 -6.54 -9.22
N ALA A 438 19.86 -7.10 -10.22
CA ALA A 438 19.37 -8.47 -10.18
C ALA A 438 19.50 -9.15 -11.55
N VAL A 439 19.66 -10.47 -11.56
CA VAL A 439 19.64 -11.27 -12.79
C VAL A 439 18.19 -11.44 -13.26
N VAL A 440 17.94 -11.20 -14.55
CA VAL A 440 16.59 -11.17 -15.14
C VAL A 440 16.46 -12.13 -16.32
N GLY A 441 15.26 -12.70 -16.49
CA GLY A 441 14.96 -13.67 -17.54
C GLY A 441 15.79 -14.96 -17.45
N THR A 442 15.62 -15.84 -18.45
CA THR A 442 16.35 -17.11 -18.54
C THR A 442 17.44 -17.04 -19.61
N ALA A 443 18.58 -17.69 -19.35
CA ALA A 443 19.66 -17.78 -20.34
C ALA A 443 19.15 -18.39 -21.66
N GLY A 444 19.47 -17.73 -22.79
CA GLY A 444 19.01 -18.14 -24.12
C GLY A 444 17.76 -17.41 -24.62
N GLU A 445 17.09 -16.63 -23.76
CA GLU A 445 15.94 -15.80 -24.15
C GLU A 445 16.36 -14.34 -24.39
N ARG A 446 15.48 -13.56 -25.03
CA ARG A 446 15.59 -12.10 -25.06
C ARG A 446 14.48 -11.51 -24.19
N VAL A 447 14.83 -10.53 -23.37
CA VAL A 447 13.89 -9.84 -22.50
C VAL A 447 13.99 -8.34 -22.70
N ARG A 448 12.84 -7.65 -22.63
CA ARG A 448 12.78 -6.19 -22.52
C ARG A 448 12.85 -5.83 -21.05
N VAL A 449 13.70 -4.86 -20.71
CA VAL A 449 13.94 -4.38 -19.35
C VAL A 449 13.66 -2.89 -19.33
N ASP A 450 12.62 -2.49 -18.60
CA ASP A 450 12.22 -1.11 -18.39
C ASP A 450 12.49 -0.73 -16.92
N VAL A 451 13.40 0.22 -16.70
CA VAL A 451 13.84 0.68 -15.38
C VAL A 451 13.15 1.99 -15.05
N PHE A 452 12.48 2.03 -13.89
CA PHE A 452 11.73 3.19 -13.43
C PHE A 452 12.33 3.81 -12.16
N GLY A 453 12.14 5.12 -12.01
CA GLY A 453 12.45 5.85 -10.78
C GLY A 453 11.44 5.57 -9.66
N SER A 454 11.73 6.08 -8.46
CA SER A 454 10.79 6.02 -7.31
C SER A 454 9.52 6.86 -7.52
N ASP A 455 9.45 7.61 -8.62
CA ASP A 455 8.33 8.44 -9.01
C ASP A 455 7.57 7.86 -10.23
N GLY A 456 7.86 6.61 -10.62
CA GLY A 456 7.20 5.92 -11.73
C GLY A 456 7.60 6.40 -13.13
N ARG A 457 8.61 7.29 -13.27
CA ARG A 457 9.12 7.71 -14.58
C ARG A 457 10.10 6.69 -15.15
N LEU A 458 10.01 6.48 -16.47
CA LEU A 458 10.96 5.65 -17.20
C LEU A 458 12.34 6.31 -17.19
N VAL A 459 13.35 5.56 -16.77
CA VAL A 459 14.75 5.99 -16.70
C VAL A 459 15.56 5.35 -17.82
N ALA A 460 15.32 4.07 -18.11
CA ALA A 460 16.01 3.34 -19.17
C ALA A 460 15.11 2.22 -19.70
N SER A 461 15.25 1.92 -21.00
CA SER A 461 14.61 0.78 -21.66
C SER A 461 15.63 0.11 -22.56
N ALA A 462 15.74 -1.22 -22.48
CA ALA A 462 16.64 -1.99 -23.32
C ALA A 462 16.14 -3.42 -23.54
N THR A 463 16.49 -4.02 -24.68
CA THR A 463 16.36 -5.46 -24.88
C THR A 463 17.71 -6.11 -24.67
N GLN A 464 17.80 -7.06 -23.74
CA GLN A 464 19.01 -7.79 -23.41
C GLN A 464 18.78 -9.30 -23.39
N ALA A 465 19.87 -10.08 -23.40
CA ALA A 465 19.79 -11.53 -23.21
C ALA A 465 19.32 -11.84 -21.78
N GLY A 466 18.45 -12.83 -21.61
CA GLY A 466 18.09 -13.33 -20.29
C GLY A 466 19.29 -13.98 -19.60
N GLY A 467 19.22 -14.12 -18.28
CA GLY A 467 20.36 -14.53 -17.46
C GLY A 467 21.43 -13.44 -17.29
N THR A 468 21.15 -12.20 -17.73
CA THR A 468 22.02 -11.05 -17.52
C THR A 468 21.49 -10.13 -16.41
N THR A 469 22.36 -9.24 -15.93
CA THR A 469 22.05 -8.33 -14.84
C THR A 469 21.28 -7.10 -15.33
N ALA A 470 20.19 -6.76 -14.65
CA ALA A 470 19.45 -5.50 -14.78
C ALA A 470 19.67 -4.60 -13.56
N ASN A 471 19.56 -3.29 -13.78
CA ASN A 471 19.61 -2.30 -12.70
C ASN A 471 18.24 -2.18 -12.02
N VAL A 472 18.26 -1.91 -10.72
CA VAL A 472 17.08 -1.46 -9.95
C VAL A 472 17.47 -0.18 -9.21
N ARG A 473 16.78 0.93 -9.50
CA ARG A 473 17.11 2.24 -8.96
C ARG A 473 16.74 2.33 -7.48
N PRO A 474 17.41 3.17 -6.67
CA PRO A 474 17.02 3.41 -5.28
C PRO A 474 15.55 3.76 -5.16
N GLY A 475 14.79 3.01 -4.35
CA GLY A 475 13.35 3.21 -4.15
C GLY A 475 12.47 3.11 -5.40
N GLY A 476 13.01 2.71 -6.55
CA GLY A 476 12.29 2.50 -7.79
C GLY A 476 12.04 1.02 -8.07
N PHE A 477 11.58 0.74 -9.27
CA PHE A 477 11.28 -0.62 -9.72
C PHE A 477 11.71 -0.83 -11.17
N THR A 478 11.84 -2.10 -11.55
CA THR A 478 12.19 -2.51 -12.91
C THR A 478 11.18 -3.57 -13.37
N VAL A 479 10.62 -3.38 -14.55
CA VAL A 479 9.72 -4.34 -15.18
C VAL A 479 10.45 -5.03 -16.31
N VAL A 480 10.39 -6.35 -16.31
CA VAL A 480 10.97 -7.19 -17.34
C VAL A 480 9.84 -7.92 -18.04
N THR A 481 9.82 -7.88 -19.37
CA THR A 481 8.81 -8.59 -20.18
C THR A 481 9.48 -9.49 -21.19
N ARG A 482 8.86 -10.65 -21.39
CA ARG A 482 9.21 -11.65 -22.39
C ARG A 482 7.96 -11.91 -23.23
N GLY A 483 8.05 -11.65 -24.53
CA GLY A 483 7.02 -11.92 -25.54
C GLY A 483 7.61 -12.62 -26.74
#